data_AF-A0A2U1KQV9-F1
#
_entry.id   AF-A0A2U1KQV9-F1
#
_cell.length_a   1.000
_cell.length_b   1.000
_cell.length_c   1.000
_cell.angle_alpha   90.00
_cell.angle_beta   90.00
_cell.angle_gamma   90.00
#
_symmetry.space_group_name_H-M   'P 1'
#
loop_
_entity.id
_entity.type
_entity.pdbx_description
1 polymer ?
#
loop_
_entity_poly.entity_id
_entity_poly.type
_entity_poly.pdbx_seq_one_letter_code
_entity_poly.pdbx_strand_id
1 'polypeptide(L)'
;MAEGDDSKARDAKMIKEMLESMGVKDYEHSVIHQFQEVYYRTAMELLTDAQRYSSHAEKPIIDRADVQLAIDSRRYLNVTQPPSLEVLEAAMKKSTTAVPRPPSEGVPLPPEEDMLVSSKDLEEIQKKHLNEITEKQKEDENAPASFPNPSA
;
A
#
# COMPACT_ATOMS: atom_id res chain seq x y z
N MET A 1 -31.64 -26.60 -0.63
CA MET A 1 -30.38 -25.83 -0.77
C MET A 1 -30.70 -24.52 -1.48
N ALA A 2 -31.20 -23.52 -0.75
CA ALA A 2 -31.51 -22.18 -1.29
C ALA A 2 -31.17 -21.04 -0.30
N GLU A 3 -30.66 -21.38 0.90
CA GLU A 3 -30.49 -20.41 2.01
C GLU A 3 -29.21 -19.56 1.90
N GLY A 4 -28.31 -19.91 0.98
CA GLY A 4 -27.02 -19.23 0.81
C GLY A 4 -27.07 -17.94 0.00
N ASP A 5 -28.13 -17.73 -0.81
CA ASP A 5 -28.27 -16.53 -1.64
C ASP A 5 -28.91 -15.38 -0.84
N ASP A 6 -29.90 -15.70 -0.01
CA ASP A 6 -30.58 -14.76 0.88
C ASP A 6 -29.63 -14.14 1.92
N SER A 7 -28.63 -14.87 2.42
CA SER A 7 -27.64 -14.31 3.37
C SER A 7 -26.72 -13.30 2.69
N LYS A 8 -26.24 -13.61 1.49
CA LYS A 8 -25.37 -12.71 0.72
C LYS A 8 -26.09 -11.41 0.36
N ALA A 9 -27.39 -11.50 0.05
CA ALA A 9 -28.23 -10.34 -0.20
C ALA A 9 -28.42 -9.47 1.06
N ARG A 10 -28.54 -10.07 2.24
CA ARG A 10 -28.64 -9.35 3.53
C ARG A 10 -27.36 -8.59 3.87
N ASP A 11 -26.21 -9.24 3.75
CA ASP A 11 -24.92 -8.62 4.09
C ASP A 11 -24.59 -7.46 3.13
N ALA A 12 -24.90 -7.62 1.84
CA ALA A 12 -24.78 -6.54 0.86
C ALA A 12 -25.67 -5.34 1.20
N LYS A 13 -26.90 -5.58 1.66
CA LYS A 13 -27.82 -4.52 2.09
C LYS A 13 -27.26 -3.77 3.31
N MET A 14 -26.73 -4.48 4.30
CA MET A 14 -26.12 -3.88 5.48
C MET A 14 -24.93 -2.98 5.12
N ILE A 15 -24.07 -3.43 4.20
CA ILE A 15 -22.94 -2.62 3.72
C ILE A 15 -23.43 -1.34 3.02
N LYS A 16 -24.50 -1.41 2.23
CA LYS A 16 -25.09 -0.20 1.61
C LYS A 16 -25.60 0.79 2.65
N GLU A 17 -26.37 0.30 3.63
CA GLU A 17 -26.88 1.14 4.73
C GLU A 17 -25.73 1.78 5.53
N MET A 18 -24.63 1.05 5.74
CA MET A 18 -23.42 1.59 6.38
C MET A 18 -22.78 2.71 5.55
N LEU A 19 -22.59 2.52 4.23
CA LEU A 19 -22.03 3.54 3.35
C LEU A 19 -22.91 4.80 3.31
N GLU A 20 -24.23 4.63 3.27
CA GLU A 20 -25.20 5.73 3.35
C GLU A 20 -25.08 6.49 4.67
N SER A 21 -24.92 5.79 5.80
CA SER A 21 -24.74 6.42 7.12
C SER A 21 -23.46 7.25 7.23
N MET A 22 -22.41 6.87 6.49
CA MET A 22 -21.16 7.62 6.39
C MET A 22 -21.24 8.80 5.40
N GLY A 23 -22.39 8.99 4.73
CA GLY A 23 -22.60 10.04 3.74
C GLY A 23 -21.98 9.75 2.37
N VAL A 24 -21.55 8.52 2.11
CA VAL A 24 -20.98 8.10 0.82
C VAL A 24 -22.11 7.72 -0.13
N LYS A 25 -22.38 8.59 -1.11
CA LYS A 25 -23.51 8.41 -2.06
C LYS A 25 -23.08 7.83 -3.40
N ASP A 26 -21.83 8.06 -3.81
CA ASP A 26 -21.27 7.60 -5.07
C ASP A 26 -20.16 6.58 -4.81
N TYR A 27 -20.40 5.33 -5.19
CA TYR A 27 -19.42 4.24 -5.13
C TYR A 27 -19.65 3.26 -6.30
N GLU A 28 -18.59 2.59 -6.74
CA GLU A 28 -18.69 1.54 -7.74
C GLU A 28 -19.36 0.28 -7.15
N HIS A 29 -20.19 -0.40 -7.93
CA HIS A 29 -20.89 -1.60 -7.47
C HIS A 29 -19.96 -2.69 -6.91
N SER A 30 -18.74 -2.83 -7.48
CA SER A 30 -17.72 -3.79 -7.04
C SER A 30 -17.26 -3.57 -5.60
N VAL A 31 -17.36 -2.36 -5.08
CA VAL A 31 -16.95 -2.02 -3.70
C VAL A 31 -17.72 -2.85 -2.69
N ILE A 32 -19.01 -3.12 -2.92
CA ILE A 32 -19.81 -3.94 -2.00
C ILE A 32 -19.24 -5.36 -1.93
N HIS A 33 -18.93 -5.95 -3.08
CA HIS A 33 -18.35 -7.30 -3.14
C HIS A 33 -16.97 -7.35 -2.48
N GLN A 34 -16.14 -6.33 -2.71
CA GLN A 34 -14.83 -6.22 -2.07
C GLN A 34 -14.95 -6.09 -0.54
N PHE A 35 -15.89 -5.30 -0.06
CA PHE A 35 -16.17 -5.20 1.38
C PHE A 35 -16.61 -6.53 1.98
N GLN A 36 -17.48 -7.28 1.28
CA GLN A 36 -17.87 -8.62 1.73
C GLN A 36 -16.67 -9.56 1.83
N GLU A 37 -15.81 -9.58 0.81
CA GLU A 37 -14.61 -10.42 0.81
C GLU A 37 -13.68 -10.08 1.98
N VAL A 38 -13.41 -8.78 2.19
CA VAL A 38 -12.59 -8.30 3.30
C VAL A 38 -13.21 -8.67 4.63
N TYR A 39 -14.53 -8.52 4.78
CA TYR A 39 -15.26 -8.85 6.01
C TYR A 39 -15.14 -10.33 6.36
N TYR A 40 -15.46 -11.22 5.42
CA TYR A 40 -15.39 -12.67 5.68
C TYR A 40 -13.96 -13.14 5.89
N ARG A 41 -12.99 -12.63 5.11
CA ARG A 41 -11.57 -12.95 5.32
C ARG A 41 -11.14 -12.54 6.73
N THR A 42 -11.45 -11.31 7.14
CA THR A 42 -11.08 -10.80 8.46
C THR A 42 -11.74 -11.62 9.58
N ALA A 43 -13.03 -11.97 9.44
CA ALA A 43 -13.74 -12.79 10.41
C ALA A 43 -13.14 -14.19 10.52
N MET A 44 -12.85 -14.84 9.39
CA MET A 44 -12.23 -16.18 9.36
C MET A 44 -10.85 -16.18 10.01
N GLU A 45 -10.03 -15.19 9.67
CA GLU A 45 -8.70 -15.07 10.25
C GLU A 45 -8.77 -14.81 11.78
N LEU A 46 -9.67 -13.93 12.22
CA LEU A 46 -9.87 -13.64 13.64
C LEU A 46 -10.34 -14.88 14.41
N LEU A 47 -11.30 -15.62 13.87
CA LEU A 47 -11.79 -16.85 14.49
C LEU A 47 -10.73 -17.96 14.50
N THR A 48 -9.88 -18.02 13.48
CA THR A 48 -8.76 -18.98 13.45
C THR A 48 -7.75 -18.68 14.55
N ASP A 49 -7.42 -17.40 14.75
CA ASP A 49 -6.51 -16.99 15.83
C ASP A 49 -7.15 -17.20 17.21
N ALA A 50 -8.43 -16.86 17.39
CA ALA A 50 -9.18 -17.13 18.63
C ALA A 50 -9.25 -18.63 18.95
N GLN A 51 -9.47 -19.48 17.94
CA GLN A 51 -9.46 -20.93 18.11
C GLN A 51 -8.09 -21.44 18.56
N ARG A 52 -6.99 -20.88 18.03
CA ARG A 52 -5.63 -21.22 18.48
C ARG A 52 -5.41 -20.86 19.95
N TYR A 53 -5.91 -19.71 20.40
CA TYR A 53 -5.81 -19.31 21.80
C TYR A 53 -6.66 -20.19 22.72
N SER A 54 -7.89 -20.52 22.32
CA SER A 54 -8.75 -21.46 23.05
C SER A 54 -8.09 -22.84 23.18
N SER A 55 -7.51 -23.36 22.09
CA SER A 55 -6.78 -24.63 22.10
C SER A 55 -5.53 -24.58 22.98
N HIS A 56 -4.82 -23.44 23.02
CA HIS A 56 -3.67 -23.27 23.91
C HIS A 56 -4.07 -23.26 25.39
N ALA A 57 -5.26 -22.77 25.70
CA ALA A 57 -5.84 -22.80 27.06
C ALA A 57 -6.57 -24.12 27.38
N GLU A 58 -6.48 -25.14 26.51
CA GLU A 58 -7.16 -26.43 26.63
C GLU A 58 -8.70 -26.32 26.78
N LYS A 59 -9.28 -25.24 26.25
CA LYS A 59 -10.73 -25.00 26.30
C LYS A 59 -11.43 -25.58 25.07
N PRO A 60 -12.57 -26.28 25.23
CA PRO A 60 -13.31 -26.87 24.12
C PRO A 60 -14.18 -25.86 23.34
N ILE A 61 -14.44 -24.68 23.90
CA ILE A 61 -15.31 -23.65 23.33
C ILE A 61 -14.56 -22.32 23.37
N ILE A 62 -14.67 -21.55 22.29
CA ILE A 62 -14.07 -20.22 22.16
C ILE A 62 -14.82 -19.24 23.07
N ASP A 63 -14.10 -18.60 23.99
CA ASP A 63 -14.66 -17.59 24.88
C ASP A 63 -14.50 -16.17 24.32
N ARG A 64 -15.24 -15.21 24.92
CA ARG A 64 -15.05 -13.78 24.66
C ARG A 64 -13.60 -13.33 24.85
N ALA A 65 -12.91 -13.88 25.86
CA ALA A 65 -11.52 -13.53 26.15
C ALA A 65 -10.58 -13.92 25.00
N ASP A 66 -10.83 -15.05 24.34
CA ASP A 66 -10.00 -15.53 23.24
C ASP A 66 -10.20 -14.68 21.98
N VAL A 67 -11.44 -14.27 21.71
CA VAL A 67 -11.76 -13.32 20.62
C VAL A 67 -11.13 -11.96 20.90
N GLN A 68 -11.21 -11.47 22.14
CA GLN A 68 -10.64 -10.19 22.51
C GLN A 68 -9.11 -10.20 22.38
N LEU A 69 -8.45 -11.29 22.81
CA LEU A 69 -7.03 -11.49 22.62
C LEU A 69 -6.64 -11.53 21.13
N ALA A 70 -7.46 -12.16 20.28
CA ALA A 70 -7.25 -12.17 18.83
C ALA A 70 -7.43 -10.81 18.16
N ILE A 71 -8.34 -9.97 18.66
CA ILE A 71 -8.46 -8.58 18.19
C ILE A 71 -7.23 -7.78 18.63
N ASP A 72 -6.85 -7.87 19.90
CA ASP A 72 -5.75 -7.10 20.46
C ASP A 72 -4.40 -7.47 19.84
N SER A 73 -4.18 -8.75 19.51
CA SER A 73 -2.95 -9.20 18.82
C SER A 73 -2.82 -8.63 17.41
N ARG A 74 -3.95 -8.44 16.70
CA ARG A 74 -3.98 -7.89 15.32
C ARG A 74 -4.07 -6.36 15.27
N ARG A 75 -4.53 -5.71 16.35
CA ARG A 75 -4.69 -4.26 16.45
C ARG A 75 -3.39 -3.50 16.15
N TYR A 76 -2.24 -4.08 16.49
CA TYR A 76 -0.94 -3.44 16.27
C TYR A 76 -0.58 -3.25 14.79
N LEU A 77 -1.11 -4.09 13.89
CA LEU A 77 -0.72 -4.09 12.47
C LEU A 77 -1.71 -3.38 11.56
N ASN A 78 -2.99 -3.35 11.92
CA ASN A 78 -4.07 -3.02 10.98
C ASN A 78 -4.85 -1.74 11.33
N VAL A 79 -4.66 -1.17 12.52
CA VAL A 79 -5.42 0.00 12.97
C VAL A 79 -4.48 1.13 13.29
N THR A 80 -4.68 2.26 12.60
CA THR A 80 -4.06 3.53 12.96
C THR A 80 -4.55 3.93 14.34
N GLN A 81 -3.68 3.80 15.33
CA GLN A 81 -3.96 4.32 16.66
C GLN A 81 -3.88 5.83 16.63
N PRO A 82 -4.67 6.53 17.49
CA PRO A 82 -4.41 7.94 17.71
C PRO A 82 -2.93 8.12 18.09
N PRO A 83 -2.28 9.19 17.60
CA PRO A 83 -0.86 9.40 17.85
C PRO A 83 -0.58 9.34 19.34
N SER A 84 0.40 8.52 19.73
CA SER A 84 0.77 8.40 21.14
C SER A 84 1.27 9.73 21.66
N LEU A 85 1.09 9.97 22.97
CA LEU A 85 1.58 11.20 23.61
C LEU A 85 3.09 11.39 23.39
N GLU A 86 3.86 10.31 23.38
CA GLU A 86 5.30 10.35 23.11
C GLU A 86 5.63 10.93 21.72
N VAL A 87 4.83 10.60 20.70
CA VAL A 87 5.00 11.16 19.34
C VAL A 87 4.68 12.65 19.33
N LEU A 88 3.64 13.07 20.06
CA LEU A 88 3.30 14.49 20.20
C LEU A 88 4.38 15.26 20.96
N GLU A 89 4.92 14.70 22.04
CA GLU A 89 6.03 15.30 22.78
C GLU A 89 7.29 15.41 21.92
N ALA A 90 7.60 14.38 21.12
CA ALA A 90 8.71 14.44 20.17
C ALA A 90 8.50 15.55 19.12
N ALA A 91 7.28 15.72 18.61
CA ALA A 91 6.96 16.82 17.70
C ALA A 91 7.14 18.19 18.37
N MET A 92 6.68 18.36 19.62
CA MET A 92 6.85 19.59 20.39
C MET A 92 8.32 19.90 20.69
N LYS A 93 9.13 18.88 20.99
CA LYS A 93 10.58 19.01 21.14
C LYS A 93 11.22 19.51 19.84
N LYS A 94 10.84 18.97 18.68
CA LYS A 94 11.34 19.42 17.37
C LYS A 94 10.88 20.82 16.99
N SER A 95 9.65 21.23 17.37
CA SER A 95 9.13 22.57 17.08
C SER A 95 9.75 23.67 17.94
N THR A 96 10.55 23.32 18.95
CA THR A 96 11.29 24.29 19.78
C THR A 96 12.49 24.88 19.03
N THR A 97 13.02 24.16 18.03
CA THR A 97 14.09 24.67 17.18
C THR A 97 13.56 25.79 16.29
N ALA A 98 14.14 26.99 16.42
CA ALA A 98 13.75 28.13 15.59
C ALA A 98 13.89 27.80 14.11
N VAL A 99 12.90 28.21 13.31
CA VAL A 99 12.91 27.99 11.85
C VAL A 99 14.10 28.74 11.23
N PRO A 100 14.86 28.13 10.29
CA PRO A 100 15.91 28.81 9.56
C PRO A 100 15.39 30.07 8.86
N ARG A 101 16.21 31.12 8.80
CA ARG A 101 15.84 32.35 8.09
C ARG A 101 15.64 32.01 6.60
N PRO A 102 14.52 32.44 5.97
CA PRO A 102 14.35 32.24 4.53
C PRO A 102 15.42 33.03 3.75
N PRO A 103 15.90 32.50 2.61
CA PRO A 103 16.80 33.26 1.74
C PRO A 103 16.10 34.52 1.21
N SER A 104 16.90 35.55 0.90
CA SER A 104 16.38 36.85 0.45
C SER A 104 15.68 36.76 -0.91
N GLU A 105 16.13 35.87 -1.78
CA GLU A 105 15.56 35.64 -3.11
C GLU A 105 15.69 34.16 -3.48
N GLY A 106 14.62 33.58 -4.04
CA GLY A 106 14.60 32.22 -4.58
C GLY A 106 14.29 31.09 -3.60
N VAL A 107 14.23 29.86 -4.13
CA VAL A 107 14.03 28.63 -3.37
C VAL A 107 15.40 28.10 -2.95
N PRO A 108 15.66 27.90 -1.64
CA PRO A 108 16.93 27.33 -1.19
C PRO A 108 16.99 25.87 -1.65
N LEU A 109 17.95 25.56 -2.52
CA LEU A 109 18.27 24.18 -2.87
C LEU A 109 19.10 23.55 -1.75
N PRO A 110 18.92 22.26 -1.44
CA PRO A 110 19.81 21.54 -0.54
C PRO A 110 21.23 21.48 -1.13
N PRO A 111 22.27 21.19 -0.32
CA PRO A 111 23.63 20.99 -0.80
C PRO A 111 23.69 20.02 -1.98
N GLU A 112 24.66 20.19 -2.87
CA GLU A 112 24.78 19.37 -4.08
C GLU A 112 24.91 17.87 -3.76
N GLU A 113 25.47 17.49 -2.61
CA GLU A 113 25.56 16.08 -2.20
C GLU A 113 24.21 15.45 -1.83
N ASP A 114 23.23 16.27 -1.40
CA ASP A 114 21.88 15.85 -1.04
C ASP A 114 20.89 15.97 -2.21
N MET A 115 21.36 16.42 -3.38
CA MET A 115 20.54 16.50 -4.59
C MET A 115 20.50 15.14 -5.30
N LEU A 116 19.30 14.70 -5.69
CA LEU A 116 19.13 13.44 -6.43
C LEU A 116 19.89 13.44 -7.77
N VAL A 117 20.03 14.60 -8.42
CA VAL A 117 20.60 14.74 -9.79
C VAL A 117 22.12 14.63 -9.88
N SER A 118 22.84 14.95 -8.81
CA SER A 118 24.32 14.90 -8.69
C SER A 118 24.81 13.55 -8.17
N SER A 119 23.91 12.59 -7.95
CA SER A 119 24.27 11.23 -7.58
C SER A 119 25.06 10.62 -8.74
N LYS A 120 26.34 10.32 -8.49
CA LYS A 120 27.26 9.70 -9.47
C LYS A 120 26.66 8.45 -10.11
N ASP A 121 25.81 7.74 -9.37
CA ASP A 121 25.06 6.57 -9.83
C ASP A 121 24.10 6.91 -10.98
N LEU A 122 23.41 8.06 -10.92
CA LEU A 122 22.53 8.53 -12.00
C LEU A 122 23.33 8.95 -13.23
N GLU A 123 24.49 9.60 -13.05
CA GLU A 123 25.37 9.91 -14.18
C GLU A 123 25.91 8.63 -14.84
N GLU A 124 26.24 7.60 -14.06
CA GLU A 124 26.71 6.33 -14.57
C GLU A 124 25.59 5.56 -15.29
N ILE A 125 24.37 5.58 -14.77
CA ILE A 125 23.18 5.00 -15.42
C ILE A 125 22.89 5.73 -16.73
N GLN A 126 22.96 7.07 -16.76
CA GLN A 126 22.74 7.85 -17.97
C GLN A 126 23.83 7.59 -19.02
N LYS A 127 25.11 7.51 -18.61
CA LYS A 127 26.22 7.16 -19.50
C LYS A 127 26.09 5.74 -20.04
N LYS A 128 25.70 4.77 -19.21
CA LYS A 128 25.43 3.38 -19.64
C LYS A 128 24.29 3.33 -20.65
N HIS A 129 23.16 3.97 -20.37
CA HIS A 129 22.01 4.01 -21.28
C HIS A 129 22.35 4.70 -22.61
N LEU A 130 23.11 5.81 -22.58
CA LEU A 130 23.55 6.51 -23.79
C LEU A 130 24.52 5.67 -24.62
N ASN A 131 25.44 4.94 -23.97
CA ASN A 131 26.33 4.00 -24.63
C ASN A 131 25.55 2.83 -25.24
N GLU A 132 24.58 2.25 -24.54
CA GLU A 132 23.72 1.18 -25.07
C GLU A 132 22.90 1.62 -26.29
N ILE A 133 22.36 2.85 -26.29
CA ILE A 133 21.67 3.42 -27.46
C ILE A 133 22.65 3.58 -28.62
N THR A 134 23.86 4.07 -28.35
CA THR A 134 24.89 4.31 -29.37
C THR A 134 25.40 3.01 -29.99
N GLU A 135 25.54 1.94 -29.20
CA GLU A 135 25.96 0.63 -29.73
C GLU A 135 24.85 -0.04 -30.55
N LYS A 136 23.57 0.07 -30.14
CA LYS A 136 22.44 -0.43 -30.96
C LYS A 136 22.32 0.28 -32.31
N GLN A 137 22.57 1.59 -32.35
CA GLN A 137 22.56 2.35 -33.60
C GLN A 137 23.70 1.97 -34.55
N LYS A 138 24.86 1.54 -34.02
CA LYS A 138 25.97 1.02 -34.83
C LYS A 138 25.73 -0.39 -35.36
N GLU A 139 24.99 -1.22 -34.63
CA GLU A 139 24.58 -2.55 -35.11
C GLU A 139 23.56 -2.46 -36.25
N ASP A 140 22.61 -1.50 -36.18
CA ASP A 140 21.62 -1.29 -37.24
C ASP A 140 22.23 -0.68 -38.52
N GLU A 141 23.28 0.14 -38.45
CA GLU A 141 24.00 0.65 -39.64
C GLU A 141 24.95 -0.37 -40.29
N ASN A 142 25.34 -1.44 -39.58
CA ASN A 142 26.26 -2.47 -40.11
C ASN A 142 25.56 -3.77 -40.53
N ALA A 143 24.22 -3.78 -40.57
CA ALA A 143 23.48 -4.89 -41.18
C ALA A 143 23.73 -4.91 -42.70
N PRO A 144 24.31 -5.99 -43.28
CA PRO A 144 24.56 -6.04 -44.72
C PRO A 144 23.23 -5.98 -45.46
N ALA A 145 23.11 -5.03 -46.40
CA ALA A 145 21.99 -4.94 -47.33
C ALA A 145 21.93 -6.19 -48.22
N SER A 146 21.27 -7.25 -47.74
CA SER A 146 20.86 -8.38 -48.58
C SER A 146 19.55 -8.00 -49.25
N PHE A 147 19.65 -7.36 -50.41
CA PHE A 147 18.54 -7.31 -51.36
C PHE A 147 18.58 -8.60 -52.21
N PRO A 148 17.55 -9.47 -52.18
CA PRO A 148 17.40 -10.50 -53.19
C PRO A 148 16.97 -9.82 -54.50
N ASN A 149 17.82 -9.89 -55.51
CA ASN A 149 17.56 -9.38 -56.84
C ASN A 149 16.46 -10.22 -57.52
N PRO A 150 15.33 -9.66 -57.98
CA PRO A 150 14.37 -10.41 -58.77
C PRO A 150 14.75 -10.30 -60.25
N SER A 151 15.18 -11.41 -60.86
CA SER A 151 15.19 -11.54 -62.31
C SER A 151 14.94 -12.98 -62.73
N ALA A 152 14.01 -13.09 -63.70
CA ALA A 152 13.47 -14.26 -64.40
C ALA A 152 12.34 -15.01 -63.69
#